data_AF-A0A2W6CHC5-F1
#
_entry.id   AF-A0A2W6CHC5-F1
#
_cell.length_a   1.000
_cell.length_b   1.000
_cell.length_c   1.000
_cell.angle_alpha   90.00
_cell.angle_beta   90.00
_cell.angle_gamma   90.00
#
_symmetry.space_group_name_H-M   'P 1'
#
loop_
_entity.id
_entity.type
_entity.pdbx_description
1 polymer ?
#
loop_
_entity_poly.entity_id
_entity_poly.type
_entity_poly.pdbx_seq_one_letter_code
_entity_poly.pdbx_strand_id
1 'polypeptide(L)' 'MSRLIRLDQTGHTVLAQWSQGDSIAVQDARDALRAELDRGYFAVTSDVTGTATQVRELPLDAELVILRRPIAGG' A
#
# COMPACT_ATOMS: atom_id res chain seq x y z
N MET A 1 4.20 -3.08 13.25
CA MET A 1 3.52 -3.93 12.25
C MET A 1 3.00 -3.03 11.16
N SER A 2 3.38 -3.32 9.93
CA SER A 2 3.06 -2.49 8.77
C SER A 2 1.84 -3.03 8.03
N ARG A 3 1.10 -2.16 7.34
CA ARG A 3 -0.18 -2.53 6.71
C ARG A 3 -0.31 -1.99 5.30
N LEU A 4 -0.92 -2.81 4.44
CA LEU A 4 -1.32 -2.45 3.08
C LEU A 4 -2.83 -2.31 3.11
N ILE A 5 -3.31 -1.09 2.91
CA ILE A 5 -4.73 -0.79 2.85
C ILE A 5 -5.09 -0.28 1.46
N ARG A 6 -6.33 -0.54 1.06
CA ARG A 6 -6.95 0.08 -0.10
C ARG A 6 -8.05 1.01 0.36
N LEU A 7 -7.99 2.26 -0.08
CA LEU A 7 -9.10 3.19 0.09
C LEU A 7 -10.22 2.78 -0.86
N ASP A 8 -11.35 2.45 -0.26
CA ASP A 8 -12.60 2.13 -0.95
C ASP A 8 -13.65 3.18 -0.55
N GLN A 9 -14.77 3.25 -1.28
CA GLN A 9 -15.81 4.27 -1.06
C GLN A 9 -16.41 4.23 0.36
N THR A 10 -16.31 3.09 1.04
CA THR A 10 -16.83 2.87 2.40
C THR A 10 -15.79 3.08 3.51
N GLY A 11 -14.56 3.47 3.17
CA GLY A 11 -13.45 3.64 4.13
C GLY A 11 -12.16 3.01 3.60
N HIS A 12 -11.79 1.85 4.14
CA HIS A 12 -10.63 1.11 3.67
C HIS A 12 -10.75 -0.39 3.87
N THR A 13 -10.13 -1.15 2.97
CA THR A 13 -9.95 -2.60 3.08
C THR A 13 -8.50 -2.90 3.41
N VAL A 14 -8.24 -3.73 4.42
CA VAL A 14 -6.89 -4.23 4.69
C VAL A 14 -6.62 -5.40 3.74
N LEU A 15 -5.59 -5.28 2.92
CA LEU A 15 -5.21 -6.32 1.95
C LEU A 15 -4.13 -7.25 2.51
N ALA A 16 -3.16 -6.69 3.22
CA ALA A 16 -2.07 -7.45 3.80
C ALA A 16 -1.49 -6.71 5.03
N GLN A 17 -0.85 -7.47 5.91
CA GLN A 17 -0.08 -6.95 7.03
C GLN A 17 1.26 -7.66 7.05
N TRP A 18 2.34 -6.96 7.39
CA TRP A 18 3.67 -7.57 7.47
C TRP A 18 4.48 -7.03 8.66
N SER A 19 5.50 -7.80 8.99
CA SER A 19 6.55 -7.41 9.94
C SER A 19 7.90 -7.56 9.26
N GLN A 20 8.89 -6.72 9.59
CA GLN A 20 10.21 -6.75 8.93
C GLN A 20 10.93 -8.11 9.05
N GLY A 21 10.60 -8.92 10.06
CA GLY A 21 11.16 -10.27 10.24
C GLY A 21 10.36 -11.41 9.58
N ASP A 22 9.21 -11.13 8.98
CA ASP A 22 8.33 -12.15 8.39
C ASP A 22 8.38 -12.08 6.86
N SER A 23 9.30 -12.85 6.28
CA SER A 23 9.50 -12.90 4.83
C SER A 23 8.27 -13.40 4.05
N ILE A 24 7.43 -14.26 4.65
CA ILE A 24 6.23 -14.78 4.01
C ILE A 24 5.19 -13.67 3.93
N ALA A 25 4.93 -13.00 5.06
CA ALA A 25 3.98 -11.90 5.11
C ALA A 25 4.41 -10.71 4.22
N VAL A 26 5.73 -10.46 4.12
CA VAL A 26 6.27 -9.45 3.20
C VAL A 26 6.01 -9.83 1.75
N GLN A 27 6.18 -11.10 1.39
CA GLN A 27 5.95 -11.56 0.02
C GLN A 27 4.46 -11.48 -0.33
N ASP A 28 3.58 -11.93 0.55
CA ASP A 28 2.12 -11.80 0.38
C ASP A 28 1.70 -10.33 0.19
N ALA A 29 2.29 -9.41 0.97
CA ALA A 29 2.03 -7.98 0.84
C ALA A 29 2.56 -7.41 -0.49
N ARG A 30 3.69 -7.90 -1.00
CA ARG A 30 4.23 -7.50 -2.32
C ARG A 30 3.33 -7.99 -3.45
N ASP A 31 2.84 -9.21 -3.37
CA ASP A 31 1.97 -9.79 -4.39
C ASP A 31 0.60 -9.10 -4.40
N ALA A 32 0.04 -8.81 -3.22
CA ALA A 32 -1.18 -8.01 -3.08
C ALA A 32 -1.02 -6.58 -3.63
N LEU A 33 0.12 -5.93 -3.33
CA LEU A 33 0.44 -4.61 -3.87
C LEU A 33 0.50 -4.64 -5.40
N ARG A 34 1.23 -5.61 -5.98
CA ARG A 34 1.38 -5.75 -7.42
C ARG A 34 0.01 -5.93 -8.09
N ALA A 35 -0.81 -6.85 -7.57
CA ALA A 35 -2.14 -7.11 -8.09
C ALA A 35 -3.02 -5.86 -8.16
N GLU A 36 -2.98 -5.00 -7.14
CA GLU A 36 -3.77 -3.77 -7.16
C GLU A 36 -3.18 -2.68 -8.06
N LEU A 37 -1.85 -2.60 -8.19
CA LEU A 37 -1.20 -1.71 -9.17
C LEU A 37 -1.59 -2.10 -10.60
N ASP A 38 -1.62 -3.40 -10.93
CA ASP A 38 -2.09 -3.91 -12.22
C ASP A 38 -3.57 -3.61 -12.48
N ARG A 39 -4.38 -3.45 -11.42
CA ARG A 39 -5.78 -2.98 -11.51
C ARG A 39 -5.91 -1.47 -11.73
N GLY A 40 -4.80 -0.75 -11.80
CA GLY A 40 -4.77 0.71 -12.00
C GLY A 40 -4.89 1.52 -10.71
N TYR A 41 -4.73 0.91 -9.54
CA TYR A 41 -4.51 1.66 -8.31
C TYR A 41 -3.07 2.18 -8.27
N PHE A 42 -2.83 3.16 -7.42
CA PHE A 42 -1.47 3.57 -7.09
C PHE A 42 -1.27 3.57 -5.59
N ALA A 43 -0.08 3.13 -5.18
CA ALA A 43 0.30 3.04 -3.79
C ALA A 43 1.04 4.30 -3.34
N VAL A 44 0.70 4.74 -2.13
CA VAL A 44 1.26 5.92 -1.50
C VAL A 44 1.66 5.54 -0.09
N THR A 45 2.84 5.98 0.33
CA THR A 45 3.28 5.91 1.73
C THR A 45 3.49 7.32 2.25
N SER A 46 3.38 7.49 3.56
CA SER A 46 3.74 8.74 4.23
C SER A 46 5.07 8.56 4.92
N ASP A 47 6.02 9.44 4.66
CA ASP A 47 7.25 9.48 5.44
C ASP A 47 6.99 10.13 6.82
N VAL A 48 8.02 10.16 7.68
CA VAL A 48 7.93 10.70 9.06
C VAL A 48 7.53 12.18 9.11
N THR A 49 7.77 12.94 8.04
CA THR A 49 7.36 14.35 7.91
C THR A 49 5.90 14.51 7.45
N GLY A 50 5.22 13.39 7.14
CA GLY A 50 3.84 13.37 6.66
C GLY A 50 3.69 13.57 5.16
N THR A 51 4.77 13.54 4.38
CA THR A 51 4.71 13.72 2.92
C THR A 51 4.28 12.42 2.24
N ALA A 52 3.20 12.51 1.48
CA ALA A 52 2.68 11.42 0.68
C ALA A 52 3.57 11.17 -0.56
N THR A 53 4.30 10.06 -0.55
CA THR A 53 5.17 9.64 -1.66
C THR A 53 4.56 8.44 -2.37
N GLN A 54 4.43 8.53 -3.70
CA GLN A 54 3.98 7.40 -4.52
C GLN A 54 5.09 6.35 -4.63
N VAL A 55 4.73 5.08 -4.41
CA VAL A 55 5.66 3.94 -4.49
C VAL A 55 5.13 2.90 -5.47
N ARG A 56 6.03 2.20 -6.15
CA ARG A 56 5.71 1.07 -7.04
C ARG A 56 6.06 -0.29 -6.45
N GLU A 57 6.82 -0.30 -5.37
CA GLU A 57 7.27 -1.48 -4.65
C GLU A 57 6.99 -1.30 -3.17
N LEU A 58 6.88 -2.41 -2.43
CA LEU A 58 6.54 -2.39 -1.01
C LEU A 58 7.72 -1.83 -0.18
N PRO A 59 7.58 -0.66 0.45
CA PRO A 59 8.58 -0.14 1.37
C PRO A 59 8.50 -0.88 2.71
N LEU A 60 9.54 -1.62 3.07
CA LEU A 60 9.58 -2.41 4.31
C LEU A 60 9.67 -1.54 5.57
N ASP A 61 10.19 -0.34 5.44
CA ASP A 61 10.32 0.64 6.52
C ASP A 61 9.07 1.51 6.68
N ALA A 62 8.08 1.38 5.79
CA ALA A 62 6.83 2.09 5.92
C ALA A 62 5.91 1.39 6.93
N GLU A 63 5.29 2.18 7.80
CA GLU A 63 4.24 1.68 8.69
C GLU A 63 2.91 1.48 7.97
N LEU A 64 2.65 2.27 6.93
CA LEU A 64 1.39 2.25 6.19
C LEU A 64 1.63 2.51 4.69
N VAL A 65 1.02 1.66 3.88
CA VAL A 65 0.92 1.83 2.43
C VAL A 65 -0.56 1.87 2.06
N ILE A 66 -0.94 2.92 1.35
CA ILE A 66 -2.32 3.22 0.98
C ILE A 66 -2.46 3.13 -0.54
N LEU A 67 -3.30 2.21 -1.00
CA LEU A 67 -3.73 2.11 -2.39
C LEU A 67 -4.95 2.99 -2.61
N ARG A 68 -4.90 3.84 -3.63
CA ARG A 68 -6.02 4.69 -4.02
C ARG A 68 -6.22 4.65 -5.53
N ARG A 69 -7.47 4.82 -5.98
CA ARG A 69 -7.74 5.00 -7.41
C ARG A 69 -7.33 6.41 -7.83
N PRO A 70 -6.81 6.58 -9.05
CA PRO A 70 -6.67 7.91 -9.63
C PRO A 70 -8.04 8.60 -9.63
N ILE A 71 -8.10 9.80 -9.07
CA ILE A 71 -9.20 10.71 -9.34
C ILE A 71 -8.98 11.12 -10.78
N ALA A 72 -9.75 10.53 -11.70
CA ALA A 72 -9.79 10.98 -13.07
C ALA A 72 -10.36 12.41 -13.06
N GLY A 73 -9.47 13.40 -12.94
CA GLY A 73 -9.78 14.79 -13.19
C GLY A 73 -9.82 14.98 -14.69
N GLY A 74 -11.03 15.20 -15.23
CA GLY A 74 -11.19 16.01 -16.44
C GLY A 74 -11.05 17.48 -16.11
#